data_AF-A0A540VPR4-F1
#
_entry.id   AF-A0A540VPR4-F1
#
_cell.length_a   1.000
_cell.length_b   1.000
_cell.length_c   1.000
_cell.angle_alpha   90.00
_cell.angle_beta   90.00
_cell.angle_gamma   90.00
#
_symmetry.space_group_name_H-M   'P 1'
#
loop_
_entity.id
_entity.type
_entity.pdbx_description
1 polymer ?
#
loop_
_entity_poly.entity_id
_entity_poly.type
_entity_poly.pdbx_seq_one_letter_code
_entity_poly.pdbx_strand_id
1 'polypeptide(L)'
;MSFLKIGDKDREDRQKRIEHTGKYLRASRTGGVSLRAHARVSGVNVTGNTSHGVRVSTRLAKNTQVAFQNGRFVLRGRYGPDAAKLNLSKSGVSVSTKTPVGTFNWFKPGRSSFKMAGVQVRGHKAAYLQAVYAVFAMVVAVVGFILQALTLVFRAVGWGVQAIAARKERARQEREQLGLSAADVAGEGERILADHDVALEREPPRDLFAALVFTVTCLGRGQTHFDPNSVGMGRPESAAEHALAEDARVAGEQVRPWLESEGESPTPTLGVMHQLARAFASKVDETTRAEALLSLDDACLAAGPRTILQDGMIDILAESLGVDVRLEGES
;
A
#
# COMPACT_ATOMS: atom_id res chain seq x y z
N MET A 1 -33.58 10.06 -43.30
CA MET A 1 -33.28 9.17 -44.45
C MET A 1 -32.27 9.87 -45.34
N SER A 2 -30.97 9.63 -45.15
CA SER A 2 -29.96 10.33 -45.95
C SER A 2 -29.95 9.79 -47.38
N PHE A 3 -30.26 10.64 -48.36
CA PHE A 3 -30.26 10.30 -49.79
C PHE A 3 -28.86 9.94 -50.29
N LEU A 4 -27.80 10.34 -49.59
CA LEU A 4 -26.42 9.95 -49.89
C LEU A 4 -25.77 9.44 -48.59
N LYS A 5 -24.98 8.37 -48.63
CA LYS A 5 -24.29 7.83 -47.42
C LYS A 5 -23.14 8.71 -46.91
N ILE A 6 -23.29 10.02 -46.98
CA ILE A 6 -22.39 11.02 -46.42
C ILE A 6 -22.60 11.02 -44.90
N GLY A 7 -21.53 10.82 -44.13
CA GLY A 7 -21.58 10.67 -42.67
C GLY A 7 -21.61 9.23 -42.14
N ASP A 8 -21.73 8.20 -43.00
CA ASP A 8 -21.61 6.80 -42.57
C ASP A 8 -20.15 6.46 -42.26
N LYS A 9 -19.83 6.47 -40.96
CA LYS A 9 -18.49 6.22 -40.42
C LYS A 9 -18.32 4.77 -39.95
N ASP A 10 -17.11 4.24 -40.03
CA ASP A 10 -16.76 2.93 -39.49
C ASP A 10 -16.69 2.93 -37.96
N ARG A 11 -16.48 1.76 -37.35
CA ARG A 11 -16.29 1.62 -35.90
C ARG A 11 -15.12 2.44 -35.35
N GLU A 12 -14.30 3.01 -36.23
CA GLU A 12 -13.12 3.82 -35.92
C GLU A 12 -13.34 5.29 -36.37
N ASP A 13 -14.60 5.72 -36.52
CA ASP A 13 -15.07 7.08 -36.86
C ASP A 13 -14.61 7.63 -38.22
N ARG A 14 -14.35 6.76 -39.21
CA ARG A 14 -13.88 7.17 -40.55
C ARG A 14 -14.96 7.01 -41.60
N GLN A 15 -15.14 8.01 -42.48
CA GLN A 15 -16.09 7.95 -43.60
C GLN A 15 -15.84 6.71 -44.46
N LYS A 16 -16.84 5.83 -44.60
CA LYS A 16 -16.70 4.57 -45.34
C LYS A 16 -16.63 4.79 -46.86
N ARG A 17 -17.69 5.38 -47.45
CA ARG A 17 -17.87 5.60 -48.90
C ARG A 17 -18.88 6.72 -49.17
N ILE A 18 -18.85 7.31 -50.36
CA ILE A 18 -19.91 8.21 -50.87
C ILE A 18 -20.66 7.43 -51.96
N GLU A 19 -21.86 6.96 -51.64
CA GLU A 19 -22.70 6.19 -52.55
C GLU A 19 -24.19 6.41 -52.25
N HIS A 20 -25.03 6.27 -53.28
CA HIS A 20 -26.47 6.12 -53.16
C HIS A 20 -26.84 4.64 -53.37
N THR A 21 -27.67 4.07 -52.50
CA THR A 21 -28.10 2.67 -52.59
C THR A 21 -29.60 2.58 -52.34
N GLY A 22 -30.37 2.30 -53.39
CA GLY A 22 -31.78 1.95 -53.36
C GLY A 22 -32.02 0.43 -53.44
N LYS A 23 -33.29 0.01 -53.47
CA LYS A 23 -33.69 -1.41 -53.49
C LYS A 23 -33.15 -2.17 -54.71
N TYR A 24 -33.14 -1.53 -55.88
CA TYR A 24 -32.66 -2.10 -57.14
C TYR A 24 -31.61 -1.26 -57.86
N LEU A 25 -31.24 -0.11 -57.31
CA LEU A 25 -30.33 0.85 -57.94
C LEU A 25 -29.13 1.13 -57.01
N ARG A 26 -27.93 1.13 -57.57
CA ARG A 26 -26.74 1.63 -56.88
C ARG A 26 -26.02 2.62 -57.77
N ALA A 27 -25.80 3.83 -57.26
CA ALA A 27 -25.01 4.86 -57.93
C ALA A 27 -23.82 5.25 -57.04
N SER A 28 -22.62 5.29 -57.61
CA SER A 28 -21.40 5.65 -56.87
C SER A 28 -20.40 6.39 -57.75
N ARG A 29 -19.63 7.30 -57.14
CA ARG A 29 -18.62 8.12 -57.84
C ARG A 29 -17.60 7.28 -58.64
N THR A 30 -17.18 6.14 -58.11
CA THR A 30 -16.13 5.30 -58.72
C THR A 30 -16.67 4.14 -59.54
N GLY A 31 -17.94 3.75 -59.35
CA GLY A 31 -18.52 2.54 -59.96
C GLY A 31 -19.69 2.80 -60.90
N GLY A 32 -20.07 4.06 -61.13
CA GLY A 32 -21.19 4.42 -61.99
C GLY A 32 -22.55 4.02 -61.42
N VAL A 33 -23.54 3.89 -62.30
CA VAL A 33 -24.93 3.49 -62.01
C VAL A 33 -25.12 2.02 -62.41
N SER A 34 -25.65 1.21 -61.50
CA SER A 34 -25.93 -0.21 -61.75
C SER A 34 -27.27 -0.64 -61.17
N LEU A 35 -27.97 -1.52 -61.88
CA LEU A 35 -29.15 -2.20 -61.35
C LEU A 35 -28.71 -3.48 -60.63
N ARG A 36 -29.37 -3.81 -59.53
CA ARG A 36 -29.10 -4.99 -58.71
C ARG A 36 -30.40 -5.65 -58.27
N ALA A 37 -30.51 -6.95 -58.50
CA ALA A 37 -31.53 -7.79 -57.88
C ALA A 37 -30.86 -8.83 -56.98
N HIS A 38 -31.46 -9.13 -55.83
CA HIS A 38 -31.02 -10.19 -54.94
C HIS A 38 -32.21 -11.05 -54.54
N ALA A 39 -32.03 -12.37 -54.59
CA ALA A 39 -33.02 -13.35 -54.19
C ALA A 39 -32.33 -14.41 -53.32
N ARG A 40 -33.04 -14.91 -52.31
CA ARG A 40 -32.60 -16.05 -51.50
C ARG A 40 -33.54 -17.22 -51.78
N VAL A 41 -32.99 -18.32 -52.26
CA VAL A 41 -33.74 -19.53 -52.61
C VAL A 41 -33.04 -20.72 -51.96
N SER A 42 -33.73 -21.44 -51.08
CA SER A 42 -33.25 -22.67 -50.42
C SER A 42 -31.81 -22.57 -49.88
N GLY A 43 -31.53 -21.57 -49.05
CA GLY A 43 -30.20 -21.36 -48.44
C GLY A 43 -29.13 -20.78 -49.39
N VAL A 44 -29.40 -20.66 -50.69
CA VAL A 44 -28.53 -20.06 -51.69
C VAL A 44 -28.94 -18.62 -51.96
N ASN A 45 -27.96 -17.71 -51.97
CA ASN A 45 -28.18 -16.30 -52.31
C ASN A 45 -27.74 -16.07 -53.76
N VAL A 46 -28.68 -15.62 -54.60
CA VAL A 46 -28.44 -15.25 -55.99
C VAL A 46 -28.51 -13.74 -56.10
N THR A 47 -27.51 -13.12 -56.71
CA THR A 47 -27.44 -11.68 -56.96
C THR A 47 -27.13 -11.44 -58.42
N GLY A 48 -28.00 -10.73 -59.12
CA GLY A 48 -27.76 -10.22 -60.46
C GLY A 48 -27.42 -8.74 -60.40
N ASN A 49 -26.40 -8.30 -61.15
CA ASN A 49 -26.05 -6.90 -61.31
C ASN A 49 -25.70 -6.61 -62.77
N THR A 50 -26.19 -5.49 -63.32
CA THR A 50 -25.97 -5.15 -64.74
C THR A 50 -24.51 -4.87 -65.09
N SER A 51 -23.70 -4.39 -64.14
CA SER A 51 -22.29 -4.06 -64.36
C SER A 51 -21.32 -5.19 -63.95
N HIS A 52 -21.77 -6.08 -63.06
CA HIS A 52 -20.91 -7.11 -62.45
C HIS A 52 -21.40 -8.54 -62.64
N GLY A 53 -22.49 -8.75 -63.39
CA GLY A 53 -23.05 -10.07 -63.72
C GLY A 53 -23.75 -10.78 -62.57
N VAL A 54 -23.74 -12.12 -62.61
CA VAL A 54 -24.48 -12.99 -61.69
C VAL A 54 -23.54 -13.64 -60.67
N ARG A 55 -23.95 -13.59 -59.39
CA ARG A 55 -23.29 -14.26 -58.28
C ARG A 55 -24.24 -15.16 -57.55
N VAL A 56 -23.88 -16.44 -57.45
CA VAL A 56 -24.56 -17.45 -56.63
C VAL A 56 -23.68 -17.74 -55.42
N SER A 57 -24.22 -17.78 -54.20
CA SER A 57 -23.42 -18.04 -53.01
C SER A 57 -24.17 -18.76 -51.90
N THR A 58 -23.50 -19.73 -51.28
CA THR A 58 -24.00 -20.50 -50.15
C THR A 58 -23.00 -20.49 -48.98
N ARG A 59 -23.52 -20.62 -47.76
CA ARG A 59 -22.70 -20.73 -46.55
C ARG A 59 -22.58 -22.20 -46.20
N LEU A 60 -21.37 -22.76 -46.30
CA LEU A 60 -21.12 -24.18 -45.98
C LEU A 60 -20.98 -24.40 -44.47
N ALA A 61 -20.38 -23.44 -43.75
CA ALA A 61 -20.18 -23.51 -42.31
C ALA A 61 -20.15 -22.10 -41.71
N LYS A 62 -20.15 -21.99 -40.37
CA LYS A 62 -19.99 -20.69 -39.69
C LYS A 62 -18.68 -20.04 -40.16
N ASN A 63 -18.79 -18.83 -40.70
CA ASN A 63 -17.69 -18.06 -41.28
C ASN A 63 -17.01 -18.64 -42.53
N THR A 64 -17.59 -19.65 -43.20
CA THR A 64 -17.14 -20.12 -44.52
C THR A 64 -18.23 -20.04 -45.57
N GLN A 65 -17.89 -19.38 -46.69
CA GLN A 65 -18.76 -19.16 -47.82
C GLN A 65 -18.12 -19.73 -49.09
N VAL A 66 -18.95 -20.38 -49.89
CA VAL A 66 -18.65 -20.74 -51.26
C VAL A 66 -19.55 -19.93 -52.19
N ALA A 67 -18.96 -19.38 -53.24
CA ALA A 67 -19.68 -18.61 -54.24
C ALA A 67 -19.17 -18.93 -55.65
N PHE A 68 -20.05 -18.76 -56.61
CA PHE A 68 -19.75 -18.75 -58.02
C PHE A 68 -20.16 -17.39 -58.58
N GLN A 69 -19.21 -16.64 -59.14
CA GLN A 69 -19.45 -15.31 -59.69
C GLN A 69 -18.95 -15.27 -61.13
N ASN A 70 -19.86 -15.09 -62.09
CA ASN A 70 -19.55 -15.08 -63.53
C ASN A 70 -18.60 -16.19 -63.97
N GLY A 71 -18.91 -17.46 -63.67
CA GLY A 71 -18.02 -18.57 -64.03
C GLY A 71 -16.89 -18.86 -63.04
N ARG A 72 -16.61 -17.97 -62.07
CA ARG A 72 -15.48 -18.13 -61.15
C ARG A 72 -15.89 -18.68 -59.78
N PHE A 73 -15.30 -19.81 -59.40
CA PHE A 73 -15.38 -20.36 -58.05
C PHE A 73 -14.61 -19.53 -57.01
N VAL A 74 -15.26 -19.22 -55.90
CA VAL A 74 -14.73 -18.42 -54.79
C VAL A 74 -15.01 -19.14 -53.47
N LEU A 75 -13.95 -19.56 -52.78
CA LEU A 75 -13.97 -20.03 -51.40
C LEU A 75 -13.40 -18.95 -50.48
N ARG A 76 -14.13 -18.62 -49.40
CA ARG A 76 -13.66 -17.69 -48.35
C ARG A 76 -14.05 -18.19 -46.97
N GLY A 77 -13.10 -18.19 -46.05
CA GLY A 77 -13.36 -18.37 -44.62
C GLY A 77 -12.54 -17.42 -43.76
N ARG A 78 -13.07 -17.01 -42.59
CA ARG A 78 -12.35 -16.17 -41.63
C ARG A 78 -12.63 -16.61 -40.19
N TYR A 79 -11.60 -17.00 -39.46
CA TYR A 79 -11.69 -17.59 -38.13
C TYR A 79 -10.70 -16.94 -37.16
N GLY A 80 -10.95 -17.10 -35.87
CA GLY A 80 -10.03 -16.68 -34.81
C GLY A 80 -10.33 -15.30 -34.18
N PRO A 81 -9.66 -15.00 -33.06
CA PRO A 81 -9.80 -13.76 -32.31
C PRO A 81 -9.23 -12.55 -33.07
N ASP A 82 -9.51 -11.33 -32.60
CA ASP A 82 -9.08 -10.11 -33.29
C ASP A 82 -7.55 -9.94 -33.35
N ALA A 83 -6.81 -10.51 -32.40
CA ALA A 83 -5.34 -10.51 -32.38
C ALA A 83 -4.72 -11.39 -33.48
N ALA A 84 -5.36 -12.51 -33.85
CA ALA A 84 -4.85 -13.42 -34.88
C ALA A 84 -6.00 -14.07 -35.65
N LYS A 85 -6.15 -13.66 -36.93
CA LYS A 85 -7.19 -14.17 -37.83
C LYS A 85 -6.65 -15.16 -38.83
N LEU A 86 -7.25 -16.34 -38.87
CA LEU A 86 -7.05 -17.35 -39.91
C LEU A 86 -7.96 -17.07 -41.09
N ASN A 87 -7.38 -16.82 -42.25
CA ASN A 87 -8.11 -16.55 -43.49
C ASN A 87 -7.96 -17.74 -44.43
N LEU A 88 -9.09 -18.36 -44.80
CA LEU A 88 -9.16 -19.43 -45.79
C LEU A 88 -9.55 -18.84 -47.15
N SER A 89 -8.88 -19.28 -48.22
CA SER A 89 -9.16 -18.86 -49.59
C SER A 89 -8.98 -20.03 -50.57
N LYS A 90 -9.43 -19.89 -51.82
CA LYS A 90 -9.16 -20.86 -52.91
C LYS A 90 -7.66 -21.23 -53.01
N SER A 91 -6.78 -20.27 -52.73
CA SER A 91 -5.32 -20.40 -52.78
C SER A 91 -4.67 -20.85 -51.45
N GLY A 92 -5.43 -21.46 -50.54
CA GLY A 92 -4.96 -21.90 -49.22
C GLY A 92 -5.24 -20.92 -48.06
N VAL A 93 -4.62 -21.22 -46.92
CA VAL A 93 -4.82 -20.56 -45.61
C VAL A 93 -3.73 -19.51 -45.35
N SER A 94 -4.04 -18.45 -44.61
CA SER A 94 -3.06 -17.46 -44.13
C SER A 94 -3.46 -16.84 -42.80
N VAL A 95 -2.49 -16.61 -41.92
CA VAL A 95 -2.68 -15.89 -40.65
C VAL A 95 -2.43 -14.39 -40.83
N SER A 96 -3.25 -13.57 -40.21
CA SER A 96 -3.06 -12.11 -40.14
C SER A 96 -3.31 -11.58 -38.74
N THR A 97 -2.47 -10.65 -38.30
CA THR A 97 -2.58 -9.94 -37.01
C THR A 97 -3.06 -8.51 -37.24
N LYS A 98 -4.00 -8.03 -36.41
CA LYS A 98 -4.46 -6.64 -36.44
C LYS A 98 -3.57 -5.80 -35.52
N THR A 99 -3.10 -4.65 -36.01
CA THR A 99 -2.35 -3.65 -35.25
C THR A 99 -3.15 -2.32 -35.23
N PRO A 100 -2.84 -1.37 -34.34
CA PRO A 100 -3.51 -0.06 -34.32
C PRO A 100 -3.40 0.69 -35.67
N VAL A 101 -2.31 0.45 -36.39
CA VAL A 101 -2.01 1.07 -37.68
C VAL A 101 -2.40 0.20 -38.89
N GLY A 102 -3.07 -0.95 -38.71
CA GLY A 102 -3.61 -1.74 -39.82
C GLY A 102 -3.62 -3.25 -39.61
N THR A 103 -3.23 -4.01 -40.63
CA THR A 103 -3.20 -5.49 -40.59
C THR A 103 -1.95 -6.04 -41.24
N PHE A 104 -1.22 -6.89 -40.53
CA PHE A 104 -0.05 -7.59 -41.04
C PHE A 104 -0.41 -9.06 -41.35
N ASN A 105 -0.11 -9.53 -42.57
CA ASN A 105 -0.27 -10.93 -42.94
C ASN A 105 1.09 -11.63 -42.94
N TRP A 106 1.22 -12.66 -42.12
CA TRP A 106 2.49 -13.35 -41.87
C TRP A 106 2.99 -14.15 -43.08
N PHE A 107 2.08 -14.63 -43.94
CA PHE A 107 2.41 -15.53 -45.04
C PHE A 107 2.26 -14.88 -46.42
N LYS A 108 1.47 -13.81 -46.53
CA LYS A 108 1.17 -13.13 -47.79
C LYS A 108 1.34 -11.62 -47.60
N PRO A 109 2.58 -11.08 -47.65
CA PRO A 109 2.85 -9.66 -47.40
C PRO A 109 2.11 -8.73 -48.36
N GLY A 110 1.83 -9.17 -49.59
CA GLY A 110 0.97 -8.48 -50.55
C GLY A 110 -0.50 -8.30 -50.11
N ARG A 111 -0.94 -8.93 -49.00
CA ARG A 111 -2.27 -8.75 -48.39
C ARG A 111 -2.25 -7.93 -47.09
N SER A 112 -1.11 -7.34 -46.74
CA SER A 112 -0.99 -6.44 -45.59
C SER A 112 -1.58 -5.06 -45.90
N SER A 113 -1.96 -4.32 -44.86
CA SER A 113 -2.45 -2.95 -44.95
C SER A 113 -1.91 -2.11 -43.79
N PHE A 114 -1.62 -0.84 -44.09
CA PHE A 114 -1.13 0.15 -43.14
C PHE A 114 -1.94 1.43 -43.34
N LYS A 115 -2.34 2.07 -42.25
CA LYS A 115 -3.15 3.27 -42.24
C LYS A 115 -2.64 4.23 -41.18
N MET A 116 -2.25 5.42 -41.62
CA MET A 116 -1.78 6.50 -40.76
C MET A 116 -2.30 7.82 -41.33
N ALA A 117 -2.77 8.72 -40.46
CA ALA A 117 -3.30 10.04 -40.84
C ALA A 117 -4.32 10.00 -42.01
N GLY A 118 -5.21 9.00 -42.02
CA GLY A 118 -6.25 8.85 -43.05
C GLY A 118 -5.79 8.19 -44.36
N VAL A 119 -4.49 8.12 -44.65
CA VAL A 119 -3.93 7.48 -45.84
C VAL A 119 -3.78 5.98 -45.62
N GLN A 120 -4.34 5.14 -46.52
CA GLN A 120 -4.22 3.69 -46.46
C GLN A 120 -3.30 3.15 -47.56
N VAL A 121 -2.17 2.57 -47.16
CA VAL A 121 -1.26 1.82 -48.02
C VAL A 121 -1.59 0.33 -47.95
N ARG A 122 -1.51 -0.37 -49.09
CA ARG A 122 -1.77 -1.82 -49.19
C ARG A 122 -0.64 -2.53 -49.94
N GLY A 123 -0.50 -3.83 -49.71
CA GLY A 123 0.48 -4.66 -50.41
C GLY A 123 1.83 -4.72 -49.68
N HIS A 124 2.88 -5.10 -50.41
CA HIS A 124 4.21 -5.31 -49.83
C HIS A 124 4.76 -4.08 -49.09
N LYS A 125 4.54 -2.86 -49.63
CA LYS A 125 4.92 -1.60 -48.96
C LYS A 125 4.27 -1.44 -47.58
N ALA A 126 3.02 -1.90 -47.42
CA ALA A 126 2.35 -1.85 -46.13
C ALA A 126 2.94 -2.85 -45.12
N ALA A 127 3.46 -3.99 -45.60
CA ALA A 127 4.13 -4.95 -44.73
C ALA A 127 5.42 -4.37 -44.13
N TYR A 128 6.22 -3.67 -44.95
CA TYR A 128 7.42 -2.96 -44.48
C TYR A 128 7.09 -1.89 -43.44
N LEU A 129 6.08 -1.05 -43.70
CA LEU A 129 5.65 -0.02 -42.74
C LEU A 129 5.17 -0.60 -41.41
N GLN A 130 4.44 -1.73 -41.45
CA GLN A 130 4.04 -2.46 -40.24
C GLN A 130 5.24 -3.04 -39.48
N ALA A 131 6.25 -3.54 -40.20
CA ALA A 131 7.47 -4.06 -39.57
C ALA A 131 8.24 -2.95 -38.85
N VAL A 132 8.40 -1.78 -39.49
CA VAL A 132 9.02 -0.60 -38.86
C VAL A 132 8.25 -0.18 -37.61
N TYR A 133 6.91 -0.11 -37.69
CA TYR A 133 6.07 0.17 -36.52
C TYR A 133 6.27 -0.85 -35.40
N ALA A 134 6.34 -2.15 -35.73
CA ALA A 134 6.54 -3.21 -34.74
C ALA A 134 7.88 -3.08 -34.02
N VAL A 135 8.96 -2.74 -34.74
CA VAL A 135 10.28 -2.49 -34.14
C VAL A 135 10.21 -1.30 -33.18
N PHE A 136 9.58 -0.19 -33.60
CA PHE A 136 9.44 0.98 -32.73
C PHE A 136 8.63 0.67 -31.48
N ALA A 137 7.50 -0.03 -31.61
CA ALA A 137 6.68 -0.45 -30.49
C ALA A 137 7.44 -1.38 -29.53
N MET A 138 8.29 -2.27 -30.07
CA MET A 138 9.14 -3.14 -29.27
C MET A 138 10.17 -2.34 -28.47
N VAL A 139 10.84 -1.35 -29.07
CA VAL A 139 11.80 -0.49 -28.36
C VAL A 139 11.12 0.25 -27.21
N VAL A 140 9.96 0.86 -27.45
CA VAL A 140 9.19 1.54 -26.40
C VAL A 140 8.80 0.57 -25.28
N ALA A 141 8.36 -0.64 -25.62
CA ALA A 141 8.01 -1.66 -24.64
C ALA A 141 9.22 -2.09 -23.79
N VAL A 142 10.40 -2.28 -24.39
CA VAL A 142 11.64 -2.62 -23.68
C VAL A 142 12.06 -1.50 -22.75
N VAL A 143 12.03 -0.24 -23.19
CA VAL A 143 12.34 0.91 -22.33
C VAL A 143 11.37 0.98 -21.15
N GLY A 144 10.06 0.83 -21.41
CA GLY A 144 9.05 0.79 -20.36
C GLY A 144 9.28 -0.33 -19.35
N PHE A 145 9.65 -1.53 -19.82
CA PHE A 145 9.98 -2.67 -18.97
C PHE A 145 11.21 -2.41 -18.09
N ILE A 146 12.27 -1.81 -18.64
CA ILE A 146 13.48 -1.45 -17.88
C ILE A 146 13.15 -0.46 -16.76
N LEU A 147 12.35 0.57 -17.05
CA LEU A 147 11.93 1.54 -16.05
C LEU A 147 11.12 0.88 -14.93
N GLN A 148 10.19 -0.03 -15.27
CA GLN A 148 9.43 -0.79 -14.28
C GLN A 148 10.34 -1.68 -13.41
N ALA A 149 11.29 -2.39 -14.02
CA ALA A 149 12.25 -3.21 -13.28
C ALA A 149 13.09 -2.37 -12.29
N LEU A 150 13.58 -1.20 -12.72
CA LEU A 150 14.29 -0.27 -11.84
C LEU A 150 13.44 0.18 -10.66
N THR A 151 12.17 0.56 -10.88
CA THR A 151 11.28 0.96 -9.77
C THR A 151 11.06 -0.17 -8.77
N LEU A 152 10.98 -1.42 -9.23
CA LEU A 152 10.83 -2.59 -8.36
C LEU A 152 12.10 -2.82 -7.52
N VAL A 153 13.28 -2.65 -8.10
CA VAL A 153 14.56 -2.71 -7.36
C VAL A 153 14.63 -1.63 -6.30
N PHE A 154 14.30 -0.37 -6.62
CA PHE A 154 14.30 0.71 -5.63
C PHE A 154 13.33 0.44 -4.47
N ARG A 155 12.14 -0.10 -4.76
CA ARG A 155 11.18 -0.50 -3.72
C ARG A 155 11.72 -1.61 -2.83
N ALA A 156 12.33 -2.64 -3.42
CA ALA A 156 12.92 -3.74 -2.66
C ALA A 156 14.07 -3.25 -1.75
N VAL A 157 14.92 -2.37 -2.27
CA VAL A 157 16.00 -1.73 -1.48
C VAL A 157 15.41 -0.88 -0.35
N GLY A 158 14.42 -0.04 -0.64
CA GLY A 158 13.76 0.79 0.37
C GLY A 158 13.15 -0.04 1.50
N TRP A 159 12.45 -1.13 1.16
CA TRP A 159 11.92 -2.07 2.14
C TRP A 159 13.03 -2.75 2.96
N GLY A 160 14.12 -3.16 2.31
CA GLY A 160 15.29 -3.74 2.98
C GLY A 160 15.94 -2.77 3.99
N VAL A 161 16.09 -1.50 3.62
CA VAL A 161 16.61 -0.46 4.52
C VAL A 161 15.68 -0.25 5.71
N GLN A 162 14.38 -0.17 5.49
CA GLN A 162 13.40 -0.05 6.58
C GLN A 162 13.42 -1.26 7.52
N ALA A 163 13.53 -2.46 6.98
CA ALA A 163 13.63 -3.68 7.79
C ALA A 163 14.91 -3.71 8.65
N ILE A 164 16.04 -3.26 8.10
CA ILE A 164 17.30 -3.16 8.86
C ILE A 164 17.17 -2.09 9.95
N ALA A 165 16.62 -0.91 9.63
CA ALA A 165 16.40 0.15 10.60
C ALA A 165 15.49 -0.31 11.74
N ALA A 166 14.36 -0.95 11.43
CA ALA A 166 13.44 -1.48 12.43
C ALA A 166 14.09 -2.56 13.32
N ARG A 167 14.92 -3.43 12.75
CA ARG A 167 15.69 -4.42 13.54
C ARG A 167 16.68 -3.74 14.48
N LYS A 168 17.36 -2.69 14.01
CA LYS A 168 18.30 -1.93 14.84
C LYS A 168 17.59 -1.22 15.99
N GLU A 169 16.41 -0.66 15.72
CA GLU A 169 15.60 0.00 16.75
C GLU A 169 15.12 -1.00 17.81
N ARG A 170 14.61 -2.16 17.40
CA ARG A 170 14.23 -3.23 18.33
C ARG A 170 15.41 -3.72 19.17
N ALA A 171 16.56 -3.96 18.54
CA ALA A 171 17.77 -4.37 19.26
C ALA A 171 18.30 -3.27 20.20
N ARG A 172 17.96 -2.00 19.94
CA ARG A 172 18.26 -0.89 20.84
C ARG A 172 17.31 -0.87 22.03
N GLN A 173 16.01 -1.01 21.79
CA GLN A 173 14.99 -1.15 22.83
C GLN A 173 15.28 -2.35 23.76
N GLU A 174 15.61 -3.51 23.20
CA GLU A 174 15.99 -4.71 23.97
C GLU A 174 17.27 -4.52 24.80
N ARG A 175 18.18 -3.63 24.39
CA ARG A 175 19.40 -3.31 25.16
C ARG A 175 19.18 -2.23 26.20
N GLU A 176 18.16 -1.40 26.01
CA GLU A 176 17.83 -0.27 26.88
C GLU A 176 16.76 -0.65 27.93
N GLN A 177 16.12 -1.83 27.83
CA GLN A 177 15.23 -2.37 28.87
C GLN A 177 16.00 -3.20 29.92
N LEU A 178 15.70 -2.96 31.20
CA LEU A 178 16.25 -3.74 32.32
C LEU A 178 15.75 -5.20 32.35
N GLY A 179 14.64 -5.50 31.68
CA GLY A 179 14.06 -6.85 31.60
C GLY A 179 13.50 -7.37 32.93
N LEU A 180 13.24 -6.48 33.88
CA LEU A 180 12.65 -6.78 35.19
C LEU A 180 11.17 -6.40 35.19
N SER A 181 10.31 -7.29 35.67
CA SER A 181 8.88 -7.05 35.89
C SER A 181 8.59 -6.66 37.34
N ALA A 182 7.38 -6.17 37.63
CA ALA A 182 6.97 -5.91 39.02
C ALA A 182 7.06 -7.17 39.88
N ALA A 183 6.73 -8.34 39.32
CA ALA A 183 6.82 -9.62 40.01
C ALA A 183 8.26 -10.00 40.39
N ASP A 184 9.24 -9.64 39.57
CA ASP A 184 10.66 -9.95 39.83
C ASP A 184 11.23 -9.13 40.99
N VAL A 185 10.71 -7.92 41.21
CA VAL A 185 11.24 -6.97 42.21
C VAL A 185 10.41 -6.91 43.49
N ALA A 186 9.15 -7.40 43.46
CA ALA A 186 8.22 -7.29 44.58
C ALA A 186 8.74 -7.91 45.88
N GLY A 187 9.29 -9.13 45.81
CA GLY A 187 9.79 -9.86 46.98
C GLY A 187 10.98 -9.19 47.65
N GLU A 188 11.84 -8.53 46.85
CA GLU A 188 12.98 -7.79 47.40
C GLU A 188 12.55 -6.51 48.12
N GLY A 189 11.58 -5.79 47.57
CA GLY A 189 10.98 -4.64 48.24
C GLY A 189 10.32 -5.01 49.57
N GLU A 190 9.59 -6.12 49.62
CA GLU A 190 8.98 -6.65 50.86
C GLU A 190 10.02 -6.97 51.92
N ARG A 191 11.12 -7.63 51.52
CA ARG A 191 12.22 -7.96 52.43
C ARG A 191 12.84 -6.70 53.04
N ILE A 192 13.17 -5.72 52.20
CA ILE A 192 13.80 -4.46 52.65
C ILE A 192 12.89 -3.71 53.62
N LEU A 193 11.61 -3.56 53.29
CA LEU A 193 10.67 -2.87 54.18
C LEU A 193 10.49 -3.60 55.52
N ALA A 194 10.50 -4.94 55.50
CA ALA A 194 10.44 -5.75 56.72
C ALA A 194 11.70 -5.62 57.58
N ASP A 195 12.88 -5.58 56.97
CA ASP A 195 14.16 -5.41 57.68
C ASP A 195 14.25 -4.06 58.41
N HIS A 196 13.53 -3.04 57.90
CA HIS A 196 13.45 -1.71 58.49
C HIS A 196 12.18 -1.43 59.31
N ASP A 197 11.32 -2.44 59.54
CA ASP A 197 10.03 -2.32 60.26
C ASP A 197 9.11 -1.21 59.71
N VAL A 198 9.06 -1.07 58.38
CA VAL A 198 8.28 -0.03 57.69
C VAL A 198 6.89 -0.54 57.34
N ALA A 199 5.85 0.12 57.85
CA ALA A 199 4.45 -0.20 57.59
C ALA A 199 3.78 0.84 56.68
N LEU A 200 3.95 0.69 55.36
CA LEU A 200 3.47 1.66 54.35
C LEU A 200 1.94 1.84 54.35
N GLU A 201 1.17 0.88 54.87
CA GLU A 201 -0.29 0.98 54.98
C GLU A 201 -0.72 2.08 55.96
N ARG A 202 0.16 2.51 56.87
CA ARG A 202 -0.12 3.58 57.83
C ARG A 202 0.21 4.96 57.29
N GLU A 203 1.05 5.04 56.25
CA GLU A 203 1.49 6.30 55.68
C GLU A 203 0.38 7.00 54.89
N PRO A 204 0.29 8.33 54.93
CA PRO A 204 -0.68 9.07 54.16
C PRO A 204 -0.32 9.04 52.66
N PRO A 205 -1.31 9.15 51.74
CA PRO A 205 -1.05 9.12 50.30
C PRO A 205 -0.07 10.18 49.82
N ARG A 206 -0.04 11.34 50.47
CA ARG A 206 0.88 12.44 50.17
C ARG A 206 2.34 12.03 50.37
N ASP A 207 2.65 11.37 51.47
CA ASP A 207 4.01 10.98 51.83
C ASP A 207 4.48 9.81 50.95
N LEU A 208 3.58 8.88 50.64
CA LEU A 208 3.84 7.82 49.66
C LEU A 208 4.12 8.39 48.27
N PHE A 209 3.35 9.39 47.82
CA PHE A 209 3.60 10.06 46.54
C PHE A 209 4.93 10.82 46.55
N ALA A 210 5.24 11.53 47.64
CA ALA A 210 6.53 12.19 47.80
C ALA A 210 7.72 11.21 47.76
N ALA A 211 7.57 10.03 48.37
CA ALA A 211 8.56 8.95 48.29
C ALA A 211 8.71 8.39 46.88
N LEU A 212 7.61 8.28 46.11
CA LEU A 212 7.65 7.90 44.70
C LEU A 212 8.37 8.97 43.86
N VAL A 213 8.06 10.25 44.07
CA VAL A 213 8.75 11.36 43.41
C VAL A 213 10.25 11.27 43.66
N PHE A 214 10.68 11.11 44.92
CA PHE A 214 12.08 10.94 45.27
C PHE A 214 12.71 9.73 44.57
N THR A 215 12.08 8.54 44.69
CA THR A 215 12.62 7.29 44.15
C THR A 215 12.81 7.37 42.63
N VAL A 216 11.82 7.90 41.93
CA VAL A 216 11.79 7.94 40.47
C VAL A 216 12.72 9.02 39.90
N THR A 217 12.69 10.21 40.49
CA THR A 217 13.41 11.38 39.94
C THR A 217 14.85 11.51 40.45
N CYS A 218 15.11 11.09 41.69
CA CYS A 218 16.43 11.14 42.33
C CYS A 218 17.16 9.81 42.22
N LEU A 219 16.63 8.74 42.84
CA LEU A 219 17.31 7.43 42.82
C LEU A 219 17.38 6.86 41.39
N GLY A 220 16.36 7.09 40.56
CA GLY A 220 16.35 6.72 39.15
C GLY A 220 17.50 7.34 38.32
N ARG A 221 18.09 8.44 38.79
CA ARG A 221 19.28 9.08 38.18
C ARG A 221 20.59 8.74 38.90
N GLY A 222 20.56 7.82 39.88
CA GLY A 222 21.70 7.45 40.70
C GLY A 222 22.12 8.53 41.70
N GLN A 223 21.22 9.46 42.04
CA GLN A 223 21.46 10.51 43.03
C GLN A 223 20.92 10.06 44.39
N THR A 224 21.61 10.39 45.47
CA THR A 224 21.21 10.03 46.85
C THR A 224 20.58 11.19 47.63
N HIS A 225 20.60 12.40 47.07
CA HIS A 225 20.06 13.60 47.69
C HIS A 225 19.15 14.32 46.71
N PHE A 226 17.95 14.66 47.19
CA PHE A 226 16.97 15.38 46.40
C PHE A 226 17.38 16.85 46.24
N ASP A 227 17.62 17.27 45.00
CA ASP A 227 17.78 18.69 44.63
C ASP A 227 16.56 19.11 43.79
N PRO A 228 15.68 20.00 44.31
CA PRO A 228 14.53 20.47 43.55
C PRO A 228 14.91 21.05 42.18
N ASN A 229 16.09 21.67 42.03
CA ASN A 229 16.52 22.23 40.75
C ASN A 229 16.85 21.15 39.71
N SER A 230 17.38 20.00 40.14
CA SER A 230 17.77 18.92 39.24
C SER A 230 16.57 18.17 38.65
N VAL A 231 15.41 18.26 39.30
CA VAL A 231 14.15 17.59 38.92
C VAL A 231 13.08 18.55 38.36
N GLY A 232 13.45 19.79 38.04
CA GLY A 232 12.52 20.78 37.49
C GLY A 232 11.58 21.42 38.51
N MET A 233 11.76 21.16 39.80
CA MET A 233 10.99 21.73 40.92
C MET A 233 11.67 22.93 41.60
N GLY A 234 12.73 23.48 41.00
CA GLY A 234 13.55 24.56 41.59
C GLY A 234 12.90 25.95 41.63
N ARG A 235 11.78 26.13 40.91
CA ARG A 235 11.02 27.38 40.86
C ARG A 235 9.52 27.09 41.04
N PRO A 236 9.09 26.72 42.25
CA PRO A 236 7.68 26.43 42.49
C PRO A 236 6.84 27.68 42.23
N GLU A 237 5.84 27.56 41.36
CA GLU A 237 4.89 28.63 41.03
C GLU A 237 3.72 28.67 42.03
N SER A 238 3.54 27.58 42.79
CA SER A 238 2.49 27.42 43.79
C SER A 238 3.01 26.96 45.15
N ALA A 239 2.24 27.24 46.21
CA ALA A 239 2.55 26.75 47.55
C ALA A 239 2.51 25.21 47.64
N ALA A 240 1.69 24.57 46.79
CA ALA A 240 1.59 23.12 46.70
C ALA A 240 2.86 22.49 46.12
N GLU A 241 3.44 23.08 45.06
CA GLU A 241 4.72 22.62 44.49
C GLU A 241 5.87 22.78 45.48
N HIS A 242 5.89 23.89 46.23
CA HIS A 242 6.91 24.10 47.26
C HIS A 242 6.80 23.05 48.37
N ALA A 243 5.58 22.73 48.80
CA ALA A 243 5.32 21.71 49.79
C ALA A 243 5.72 20.31 49.28
N LEU A 244 5.40 19.97 48.03
CA LEU A 244 5.77 18.69 47.43
C LEU A 244 7.29 18.51 47.33
N ALA A 245 8.03 19.55 46.93
CA ALA A 245 9.49 19.48 46.85
C ALA A 245 10.12 19.24 48.23
N GLU A 246 9.58 19.85 49.29
CA GLU A 246 10.02 19.63 50.66
C GLU A 246 9.64 18.24 51.17
N ASP A 247 8.42 17.78 50.89
CA ASP A 247 7.97 16.43 51.26
C ASP A 247 8.83 15.37 50.57
N ALA A 248 9.16 15.54 49.28
CA ALA A 248 10.02 14.62 48.54
C ALA A 248 11.44 14.59 49.11
N ARG A 249 11.95 15.74 49.56
CA ARG A 249 13.24 15.81 50.27
C ARG A 249 13.19 15.05 51.59
N VAL A 250 12.13 15.22 52.39
CA VAL A 250 11.96 14.53 53.67
C VAL A 250 11.78 13.02 53.46
N ALA A 251 10.95 12.63 52.51
CA ALA A 251 10.77 11.23 52.13
C ALA A 251 12.09 10.60 51.67
N GLY A 252 12.92 11.35 50.94
CA GLY A 252 14.24 10.88 50.53
C GLY A 252 15.19 10.55 51.68
N GLU A 253 15.18 11.35 52.75
CA GLU A 253 15.96 11.06 53.96
C GLU A 253 15.44 9.82 54.72
N GLN A 254 14.18 9.44 54.52
CA GLN A 254 13.60 8.21 55.09
C GLN A 254 13.87 6.99 54.22
N VAL A 255 13.76 7.12 52.89
CA VAL A 255 13.91 6.02 51.93
C VAL A 255 15.38 5.64 51.73
N ARG A 256 16.30 6.62 51.70
CA ARG A 256 17.73 6.36 51.43
C ARG A 256 18.34 5.31 52.35
N PRO A 257 18.17 5.37 53.69
CA PRO A 257 18.72 4.36 54.60
C PRO A 257 18.25 2.93 54.32
N TRP A 258 17.10 2.74 53.69
CA TRP A 258 16.59 1.40 53.33
C TRP A 258 17.39 0.74 52.21
N LEU A 259 18.15 1.53 51.44
CA LEU A 259 18.82 1.09 50.22
C LEU A 259 20.35 1.15 50.32
N GLU A 260 20.91 1.75 51.38
CA GLU A 260 22.36 1.94 51.55
C GLU A 260 23.16 0.62 51.65
N SER A 261 22.54 -0.49 52.08
CA SER A 261 23.19 -1.80 52.23
C SER A 261 23.15 -2.70 50.99
N GLU A 262 22.38 -2.34 49.95
CA GLU A 262 21.93 -3.31 48.94
C GLU A 262 22.77 -3.33 47.64
N GLY A 263 23.90 -2.62 47.62
CA GLY A 263 24.85 -2.63 46.50
C GLY A 263 24.38 -1.88 45.25
N GLU A 264 25.02 -2.12 44.10
CA GLU A 264 24.76 -1.41 42.83
C GLU A 264 23.59 -2.00 42.00
N SER A 265 22.88 -2.99 42.54
CA SER A 265 21.76 -3.61 41.81
C SER A 265 20.55 -2.65 41.73
N PRO A 266 19.82 -2.60 40.60
CA PRO A 266 18.60 -1.81 40.50
C PRO A 266 17.41 -2.46 41.23
N THR A 267 17.46 -3.78 41.48
CA THR A 267 16.35 -4.57 42.05
C THR A 267 15.84 -4.03 43.41
N PRO A 268 16.69 -3.70 44.40
CA PRO A 268 16.27 -3.09 45.67
C PRO A 268 15.45 -1.81 45.49
N THR A 269 15.96 -0.88 44.66
CA THR A 269 15.30 0.40 44.39
C THR A 269 13.95 0.19 43.70
N LEU A 270 13.91 -0.67 42.68
CA LEU A 270 12.68 -1.01 41.96
C LEU A 270 11.66 -1.72 42.86
N GLY A 271 12.13 -2.57 43.78
CA GLY A 271 11.29 -3.28 44.74
C GLY A 271 10.65 -2.34 45.75
N VAL A 272 11.41 -1.44 46.37
CA VAL A 272 10.88 -0.42 47.28
C VAL A 272 9.89 0.49 46.56
N MET A 273 10.22 0.94 45.34
CA MET A 273 9.32 1.73 44.50
C MET A 273 8.00 0.99 44.22
N HIS A 274 8.05 -0.29 43.86
CA HIS A 274 6.87 -1.12 43.63
C HIS A 274 5.96 -1.15 44.86
N GLN A 275 6.53 -1.36 46.05
CA GLN A 275 5.76 -1.41 47.29
C GLN A 275 5.15 -0.05 47.66
N LEU A 276 5.90 1.04 47.50
CA LEU A 276 5.38 2.41 47.64
C LEU A 276 4.20 2.68 46.70
N ALA A 277 4.33 2.26 45.43
CA ALA A 277 3.30 2.44 44.42
C ALA A 277 2.03 1.64 44.73
N ARG A 278 2.16 0.39 45.20
CA ARG A 278 1.01 -0.42 45.62
C ARG A 278 0.32 0.15 46.85
N ALA A 279 1.09 0.59 47.85
CA ALA A 279 0.54 1.24 49.03
C ALA A 279 -0.22 2.52 48.65
N PHE A 280 0.35 3.35 47.77
CA PHE A 280 -0.30 4.54 47.25
C PHE A 280 -1.59 4.19 46.49
N ALA A 281 -1.52 3.25 45.54
CA ALA A 281 -2.66 2.83 44.73
C ALA A 281 -3.82 2.27 45.56
N SER A 282 -3.54 1.65 46.71
CA SER A 282 -4.58 1.14 47.62
C SER A 282 -5.40 2.24 48.31
N LYS A 283 -4.92 3.50 48.28
CA LYS A 283 -5.50 4.63 49.02
C LYS A 283 -6.12 5.71 48.13
N VAL A 284 -5.97 5.61 46.82
CA VAL A 284 -6.46 6.63 45.87
C VAL A 284 -7.26 5.99 44.73
N ASP A 285 -8.10 6.77 44.06
CA ASP A 285 -8.91 6.30 42.93
C ASP A 285 -8.08 6.11 41.64
N GLU A 286 -8.68 5.50 40.62
CA GLU A 286 -8.05 5.23 39.32
C GLU A 286 -7.56 6.48 38.57
N THR A 287 -8.31 7.58 38.64
CA THR A 287 -7.92 8.83 37.98
C THR A 287 -6.66 9.39 38.63
N THR A 288 -6.63 9.43 39.96
CA THR A 288 -5.45 9.86 40.71
C THR A 288 -4.23 8.98 40.45
N ARG A 289 -4.40 7.67 40.25
CA ARG A 289 -3.30 6.74 39.89
C ARG A 289 -2.71 7.07 38.51
N ALA A 290 -3.57 7.31 37.53
CA ALA A 290 -3.13 7.67 36.17
C ALA A 290 -2.44 9.05 36.15
N GLU A 291 -3.00 10.04 36.85
CA GLU A 291 -2.39 11.37 36.98
C GLU A 291 -1.04 11.32 37.70
N ALA A 292 -0.91 10.48 38.74
CA ALA A 292 0.35 10.26 39.43
C ALA A 292 1.43 9.67 38.50
N LEU A 293 1.08 8.65 37.71
CA LEU A 293 2.00 8.04 36.74
C LEU A 293 2.50 9.08 35.72
N LEU A 294 1.58 9.84 35.12
CA LEU A 294 1.93 10.88 34.14
C LEU A 294 2.78 11.99 34.77
N SER A 295 2.44 12.41 35.99
CA SER A 295 3.20 13.44 36.71
C SER A 295 4.63 12.98 37.03
N LEU A 296 4.81 11.71 37.39
CA LEU A 296 6.12 11.12 37.64
C LEU A 296 6.94 10.99 36.34
N ASP A 297 6.28 10.63 35.23
CA ASP A 297 6.93 10.57 33.92
C ASP A 297 7.40 11.96 33.45
N ASP A 298 6.52 12.96 33.52
CA ASP A 298 6.85 14.35 33.21
C ASP A 298 7.99 14.87 34.08
N ALA A 299 7.99 14.54 35.39
CA ALA A 299 9.06 14.91 36.29
C ALA A 299 10.41 14.26 35.91
N CYS A 300 10.41 13.04 35.37
CA CYS A 300 11.64 12.42 34.83
C CYS A 300 12.19 13.20 33.63
N LEU A 301 11.30 13.61 32.73
CA LEU A 301 11.64 14.32 31.50
C LEU A 301 12.06 15.77 31.76
N ALA A 302 11.53 16.41 32.79
CA ALA A 302 11.91 17.77 33.19
C ALA A 302 13.40 17.89 33.55
N ALA A 303 14.00 16.81 34.06
CA ALA A 303 15.41 16.68 34.40
C ALA A 303 16.32 16.30 33.20
N GLY A 304 15.75 16.21 31.99
CA GLY A 304 16.41 15.75 30.76
C GLY A 304 15.97 14.35 30.33
N PRO A 305 16.63 13.73 29.32
CA PRO A 305 16.28 12.38 28.85
C PRO A 305 16.26 11.37 30.01
N ARG A 306 15.29 10.44 29.97
CA ARG A 306 15.17 9.35 30.96
C ARG A 306 16.40 8.46 30.93
N THR A 307 16.81 7.97 32.09
CA THR A 307 17.84 6.93 32.20
C THR A 307 17.22 5.55 31.94
N ILE A 308 18.04 4.54 31.65
CA ILE A 308 17.61 3.13 31.54
C ILE A 308 16.85 2.67 32.79
N LEU A 309 17.30 3.12 33.97
CA LEU A 309 16.62 2.82 35.23
C LEU A 309 15.26 3.50 35.33
N GLN A 310 15.16 4.77 34.92
CA GLN A 310 13.88 5.48 34.90
C GLN A 310 12.89 4.89 33.91
N ASP A 311 13.32 4.45 32.73
CA ASP A 311 12.44 3.75 31.79
C ASP A 311 11.87 2.47 32.45
N GLY A 312 12.71 1.65 33.08
CA GLY A 312 12.24 0.47 33.82
C GLY A 312 11.37 0.80 35.05
N MET A 313 11.63 1.92 35.73
CA MET A 313 10.81 2.40 36.84
C MET A 313 9.41 2.76 36.36
N ILE A 314 9.27 3.49 35.25
CA ILE A 314 7.96 3.89 34.70
C ILE A 314 7.16 2.66 34.27
N ASP A 315 7.80 1.67 33.63
CA ASP A 315 7.14 0.41 33.24
C ASP A 315 6.59 -0.34 34.47
N ILE A 316 7.42 -0.54 35.50
CA ILE A 316 7.01 -1.20 36.75
C ILE A 316 5.97 -0.36 37.51
N LEU A 317 6.05 0.97 37.49
CA LEU A 317 5.07 1.85 38.11
C LEU A 317 3.70 1.73 37.47
N ALA A 318 3.62 1.68 36.14
CA ALA A 318 2.35 1.50 35.44
C ALA A 318 1.67 0.19 35.88
N GLU A 319 2.44 -0.90 35.95
CA GLU A 319 1.97 -2.20 36.45
C GLU A 319 1.54 -2.12 37.93
N SER A 320 2.36 -1.49 38.78
CA SER A 320 2.15 -1.41 40.24
C SER A 320 0.96 -0.53 40.62
N LEU A 321 0.73 0.54 39.88
CA LEU A 321 -0.43 1.42 40.03
C LEU A 321 -1.69 0.82 39.39
N GLY A 322 -1.56 -0.22 38.57
CA GLY A 322 -2.65 -0.84 37.84
C GLY A 322 -3.28 0.11 36.82
N VAL A 323 -2.44 0.85 36.09
CA VAL A 323 -2.85 1.79 35.04
C VAL A 323 -2.58 1.13 33.68
N ASP A 324 -3.64 0.79 32.95
CA ASP A 324 -3.54 0.26 31.58
C ASP A 324 -3.27 1.42 30.60
N VAL A 325 -2.03 1.56 30.14
CA VAL A 325 -1.68 2.53 29.09
C VAL A 325 -2.15 1.97 27.74
N ARG A 326 -3.36 2.33 27.33
CA ARG A 326 -3.85 2.07 25.96
C ARG A 326 -3.40 3.19 25.04
N LEU A 327 -2.43 2.92 24.17
CA LEU A 327 -2.05 3.83 23.10
C LEU A 327 -3.18 3.87 22.05
N GLU A 328 -3.80 5.04 21.86
CA GLU A 328 -4.77 5.25 20.78
C GLU A 328 -4.07 5.03 19.42
N GLY A 329 -4.35 3.91 18.77
CA GLY A 329 -3.75 3.55 17.48
C GLY A 329 -3.70 2.05 17.18
N GLU A 330 -3.91 1.18 18.17
CA GLU A 330 -4.16 -0.24 17.95
C GLU A 330 -5.66 -0.50 17.82
N SER A 331 -6.18 -0.32 16.61
CA SER A 331 -7.49 -0.81 16.16
C SER A 331 -7.37 -1.57 14.85
#